data_AF-A0A367L0V3-F1
#
_entry.id   AF-A0A367L0V3-F1
#
_cell.length_a   1.000
_cell.length_b   1.000
_cell.length_c   1.000
_cell.angle_alpha   90.00
_cell.angle_beta   90.00
_cell.angle_gamma   90.00
#
_symmetry.space_group_name_H-M   'P 1'
#
loop_
_entity.id
_entity.type
_entity.pdbx_description
1 polymer ?
#
loop_
_entity_poly.entity_id
_entity_poly.type
_entity_poly.pdbx_seq_one_letter_code
_entity_poly.pdbx_strand_id
1 'polypeptide(L)'
;MRIEPCYFCGRPSYPSKGITFVRNDAKAFRFCRSKCHRNFKMKRNPRKLKWTKAYRHKAGKEMTVDSTLQFGARRNEPVRYDRDLVQRTLAAMQRIAEVRARRERVFYKRRMAGKRQRELVAARELVAKNEHLLPRLRGSVKKKLELQAKEQGVDAEELVAEEEAAVRLSAGKSVFGGEKRKLRVRVDGEDGQMDVD
;
A
#
# COMPACT_ATOMS: atom_id res chain seq x y z
N MET A 1 -10.15 19.46 -28.08
CA MET A 1 -9.11 18.42 -27.88
C MET A 1 -9.64 17.38 -26.88
N ARG A 2 -9.69 16.07 -27.22
CA ARG A 2 -10.23 15.02 -26.34
C ARG A 2 -9.13 14.08 -25.84
N ILE A 3 -9.13 13.80 -24.55
CA ILE A 3 -8.29 12.76 -23.94
C ILE A 3 -9.11 11.48 -23.92
N GLU A 4 -8.64 10.44 -24.59
CA GLU A 4 -9.34 9.16 -24.66
C GLU A 4 -8.70 8.13 -23.74
N PRO A 5 -9.49 7.26 -23.09
CA PRO A 5 -8.93 6.14 -22.35
C PRO A 5 -8.37 5.11 -23.33
N CYS A 6 -7.16 4.61 -23.06
CA CYS A 6 -6.62 3.50 -23.80
C CYS A 6 -7.41 2.22 -23.53
N TYR A 7 -7.77 1.51 -24.60
CA TYR A 7 -8.57 0.28 -24.55
C TYR A 7 -7.98 -0.81 -23.64
N PHE A 8 -6.66 -0.97 -23.64
CA PHE A 8 -5.99 -2.05 -22.90
C PHE A 8 -5.59 -1.63 -21.48
N CYS A 9 -4.92 -0.47 -21.35
CA CYS A 9 -4.32 -0.04 -20.10
C CYS A 9 -5.30 0.75 -19.20
N GLY A 10 -6.32 1.39 -19.79
CA GLY A 10 -7.22 2.33 -19.12
C GLY A 10 -6.55 3.66 -18.72
N ARG A 11 -5.31 3.92 -19.15
CA ARG A 11 -4.63 5.21 -18.93
C ARG A 11 -5.09 6.24 -19.98
N PRO A 12 -5.02 7.55 -19.67
CA PRO A 12 -5.27 8.58 -20.66
C PRO A 12 -4.29 8.48 -21.84
N SER A 13 -4.83 8.59 -23.05
CA SER A 13 -4.11 8.72 -24.31
C SER A 13 -4.30 10.14 -24.79
N TYR A 14 -3.26 10.95 -24.66
CA TYR A 14 -3.25 12.31 -25.19
C TYR A 14 -3.25 12.29 -26.72
N PRO A 15 -3.71 13.37 -27.37
CA PRO A 15 -3.52 13.58 -28.80
C PRO A 15 -2.06 13.42 -29.20
N SER A 16 -1.84 13.03 -30.46
CA SER A 16 -0.53 12.63 -31.03
C SER A 16 0.24 11.50 -30.32
N LYS A 17 -0.28 10.95 -29.22
CA LYS A 17 0.33 9.80 -28.54
C LYS A 17 -0.41 8.50 -28.82
N GLY A 18 0.38 7.44 -29.00
CA GLY A 18 -0.14 6.09 -29.15
C GLY A 18 -0.50 5.72 -30.58
N ILE A 19 -1.30 4.67 -30.73
CA ILE A 19 -1.74 4.14 -32.03
C ILE A 19 -3.24 3.89 -31.94
N THR A 20 -3.97 4.16 -33.02
CA THR A 20 -5.38 3.78 -33.16
C THR A 20 -5.48 2.66 -34.17
N PHE A 21 -6.10 1.56 -33.78
CA PHE A 21 -6.40 0.44 -34.67
C PHE A 21 -7.90 0.46 -34.96
N VAL A 22 -8.27 0.58 -36.22
CA VAL A 22 -9.67 0.49 -36.67
C VAL A 22 -9.89 -0.93 -37.20
N ARG A 23 -10.87 -1.62 -36.65
CA ARG A 23 -11.27 -2.95 -37.08
C ARG A 23 -12.41 -2.84 -38.11
N ASN A 24 -12.59 -3.89 -38.93
CA ASN A 24 -13.60 -3.95 -39.99
C ASN A 24 -15.05 -3.67 -39.51
N ASP A 25 -15.36 -3.87 -38.22
CA ASP A 25 -16.65 -3.52 -37.61
C ASP A 25 -16.77 -2.03 -37.24
N ALA A 26 -15.96 -1.18 -37.86
CA ALA A 26 -15.82 0.26 -37.58
C ALA A 26 -15.46 0.60 -36.12
N LYS A 27 -15.01 -0.37 -35.30
CA LYS A 27 -14.58 -0.10 -33.92
C LYS A 27 -13.14 0.41 -33.90
N ALA A 28 -12.99 1.62 -33.36
CA ALA A 28 -11.69 2.22 -33.11
C ALA A 28 -11.15 1.81 -31.72
N PHE A 29 -9.98 1.18 -31.69
CA PHE A 29 -9.25 0.83 -30.49
C PHE A 29 -8.05 1.76 -30.34
N ARG A 30 -8.09 2.67 -29.36
CA ARG A 30 -6.96 3.57 -29.09
C ARG A 30 -6.03 3.01 -28.02
N PHE A 31 -4.73 3.05 -28.27
CA PHE A 31 -3.70 2.49 -27.39
C PHE A 31 -2.71 3.54 -26.91
N CYS A 32 -2.48 3.60 -25.58
CA CYS A 32 -1.55 4.53 -24.93
C CYS A 32 -0.08 4.37 -25.38
N ARG A 33 0.34 3.16 -25.78
CA ARG A 33 1.74 2.80 -26.12
C ARG A 33 1.83 1.47 -26.88
N SER A 34 2.97 1.22 -27.51
CA SER A 34 3.27 -0.02 -28.26
C SER A 34 3.07 -1.30 -27.42
N LYS A 35 3.41 -1.28 -26.12
CA LYS A 35 3.15 -2.40 -25.19
C LYS A 35 1.68 -2.83 -25.19
N CYS A 36 0.76 -1.87 -25.18
CA CYS A 36 -0.68 -2.16 -25.14
C CYS A 36 -1.18 -2.70 -26.48
N HIS A 37 -0.70 -2.11 -27.57
CA HIS A 37 -0.99 -2.56 -28.92
C HIS A 37 -0.48 -3.99 -29.19
N ARG A 38 0.76 -4.31 -28.78
CA ARG A 38 1.33 -5.66 -28.92
C ARG A 38 0.55 -6.70 -28.10
N ASN A 39 0.19 -6.38 -26.85
CA ASN A 39 -0.62 -7.28 -26.03
C ASN A 39 -2.02 -7.51 -26.62
N PHE A 40 -2.61 -6.49 -27.23
CA PHE A 40 -3.87 -6.62 -27.96
C PHE A 40 -3.74 -7.52 -29.19
N LYS A 41 -2.67 -7.35 -30.00
CA LYS A 41 -2.36 -8.24 -31.14
C LYS A 41 -2.14 -9.70 -30.71
N MET A 42 -1.49 -9.91 -29.56
CA MET A 42 -1.33 -11.22 -28.92
C MET A 42 -2.63 -11.77 -28.29
N LYS A 43 -3.79 -11.12 -28.50
CA LYS A 43 -5.10 -11.50 -27.97
C LYS A 43 -5.13 -11.71 -26.44
N ARG A 44 -4.24 -11.03 -25.71
CA ARG A 44 -4.20 -11.14 -24.24
C ARG A 44 -5.40 -10.45 -23.63
N ASN A 45 -6.05 -11.09 -22.67
CA ASN A 45 -7.22 -10.50 -22.00
C ASN A 45 -6.77 -9.49 -20.92
N PRO A 46 -7.08 -8.18 -21.04
CA PRO A 46 -6.67 -7.17 -20.07
C PRO A 46 -7.19 -7.45 -18.65
N ARG A 47 -8.32 -8.16 -18.49
CA ARG A 47 -8.87 -8.56 -17.19
C ARG A 47 -8.05 -9.63 -16.46
N LYS A 48 -7.09 -10.28 -17.13
CA LYS A 48 -6.15 -11.24 -16.53
C LYS A 48 -4.78 -10.63 -16.22
N LEU A 49 -4.46 -9.46 -16.79
CA LEU A 49 -3.14 -8.83 -16.61
C LEU A 49 -3.14 -7.89 -15.39
N LYS A 50 -2.35 -8.24 -14.37
CA LYS A 50 -2.34 -7.60 -13.03
C LYS A 50 -2.15 -6.06 -13.02
N TRP A 51 -1.51 -5.50 -14.04
CA TRP A 51 -1.15 -4.08 -14.12
C TRP A 51 -2.22 -3.19 -14.78
N THR A 52 -3.23 -3.76 -15.44
CA THR A 52 -4.26 -2.98 -16.13
C THR A 52 -5.30 -2.46 -15.14
N LYS A 53 -5.97 -1.36 -15.49
CA LYS A 53 -7.12 -0.87 -14.73
C LYS A 53 -8.29 -1.87 -14.73
N ALA A 54 -8.54 -2.53 -15.86
CA ALA A 54 -9.59 -3.55 -15.98
C ALA A 54 -9.42 -4.71 -14.99
N TYR A 55 -8.19 -5.24 -14.81
CA TYR A 55 -7.92 -6.25 -13.80
C TYR A 55 -8.13 -5.70 -12.39
N ARG A 56 -7.67 -4.47 -12.12
CA ARG A 56 -7.78 -3.86 -10.79
C ARG A 56 -9.24 -3.64 -10.38
N HIS A 57 -10.12 -3.23 -11.31
CA HIS A 57 -11.55 -3.15 -11.05
C HIS A 57 -12.17 -4.53 -10.77
N LYS A 58 -11.88 -5.53 -11.61
CA LYS A 58 -12.40 -6.90 -11.41
C LYS A 58 -11.93 -7.51 -10.08
N ALA A 59 -10.68 -7.26 -9.69
CA ALA A 59 -10.08 -7.82 -8.48
C ALA A 59 -10.36 -7.00 -7.20
N GLY A 60 -11.29 -6.02 -7.24
CA GLY A 60 -11.62 -5.20 -6.08
C GLY A 60 -10.47 -4.33 -5.57
N LYS A 61 -9.50 -3.97 -6.44
CA LYS A 61 -8.33 -3.17 -6.08
C LYS A 61 -8.55 -1.66 -6.23
N GLU A 62 -9.66 -1.25 -6.82
CA GLU A 62 -10.08 0.14 -7.00
C GLU A 62 -11.54 0.29 -6.60
N MET A 63 -11.93 1.51 -6.24
CA MET A 63 -13.32 1.86 -5.99
C MET A 63 -14.10 1.80 -7.30
N THR A 64 -15.08 0.91 -7.40
CA THR A 64 -15.87 0.67 -8.63
C THR A 64 -17.22 1.37 -8.60
N VAL A 65 -17.90 1.36 -7.45
CA VAL A 65 -19.24 1.93 -7.28
C VAL A 65 -19.10 3.18 -6.41
N ASP A 66 -19.05 4.36 -7.05
CA ASP A 66 -19.07 5.64 -6.36
C ASP A 66 -19.79 6.71 -7.19
N SER A 67 -20.52 7.58 -6.48
CA SER A 67 -21.22 8.74 -7.05
C SER A 67 -20.27 9.68 -7.80
N THR A 68 -19.02 9.83 -7.35
CA THR A 68 -18.04 10.72 -8.02
C THR A 68 -17.69 10.28 -9.44
N LEU A 69 -17.87 8.99 -9.77
CA LEU A 69 -17.57 8.45 -11.09
C LEU A 69 -18.65 8.76 -12.13
N GLN A 70 -19.88 9.04 -11.71
CA GLN A 70 -21.00 9.35 -12.60
C GLN A 70 -20.78 10.66 -13.38
N PHE A 71 -20.05 11.62 -12.80
CA PHE A 71 -19.69 12.89 -13.45
C PHE A 71 -18.75 12.73 -14.66
N GLY A 72 -18.13 11.56 -14.85
CA GLY A 72 -17.26 11.26 -16.00
C GLY A 72 -18.01 10.73 -17.23
N ALA A 73 -19.35 10.74 -17.23
CA ALA A 73 -20.17 10.24 -18.33
C ALA A 73 -20.00 11.05 -19.62
N ARG A 74 -20.13 10.37 -20.77
CA ARG A 74 -20.16 11.03 -22.08
C ARG A 74 -21.55 11.66 -22.29
N ARG A 75 -21.57 12.96 -22.59
CA ARG A 75 -22.79 13.68 -23.00
C ARG A 75 -22.92 13.61 -24.52
N ASN A 76 -24.06 13.15 -25.01
CA ASN A 76 -24.37 13.12 -26.44
C ASN A 76 -25.21 14.33 -26.87
N GLU A 77 -25.95 14.93 -25.94
CA GLU A 77 -26.74 16.14 -26.16
C GLU A 77 -25.93 17.37 -25.72
N PRO A 78 -25.68 18.32 -26.64
CA PRO A 78 -25.05 19.59 -26.29
C PRO A 78 -26.06 20.54 -25.65
N VAL A 79 -25.55 21.41 -24.77
CA VAL A 79 -26.31 22.53 -24.19
C VAL A 79 -25.75 23.82 -24.76
N ARG A 80 -26.58 24.87 -24.81
CA ARG A 80 -26.10 26.22 -25.17
C ARG A 80 -25.01 26.68 -24.18
N TYR A 81 -24.11 27.50 -24.67
CA TYR A 81 -23.02 28.02 -23.85
C TYR A 81 -23.55 29.08 -22.90
N ASP A 82 -23.35 28.85 -21.59
CA ASP A 82 -23.61 29.82 -20.53
C ASP A 82 -22.33 29.99 -19.69
N ARG A 83 -21.85 31.23 -19.55
CA ARG A 83 -20.59 31.53 -18.85
C ARG A 83 -20.65 31.12 -17.38
N ASP A 84 -21.75 31.42 -16.70
CA ASP A 84 -21.95 31.09 -15.28
C ASP A 84 -21.99 29.58 -15.06
N LEU A 85 -22.64 28.84 -15.97
CA LEU A 85 -22.67 27.38 -15.93
C LEU A 85 -21.25 26.83 -16.05
N VAL A 86 -20.46 27.32 -17.01
CA VAL A 86 -19.07 26.88 -17.20
C VAL A 86 -18.23 27.15 -15.94
N GLN A 87 -18.29 28.35 -15.37
CA GLN A 87 -17.55 28.68 -14.15
C GLN A 87 -17.94 27.77 -12.97
N ARG A 88 -19.24 27.56 -12.74
CA ARG A 88 -19.74 26.64 -11.71
C ARG A 88 -19.25 25.20 -11.94
N THR A 89 -19.24 24.74 -13.19
CA THR A 89 -18.74 23.39 -13.51
C THR A 89 -17.25 23.23 -13.27
N LEU A 90 -16.43 24.24 -13.56
CA LEU A 90 -14.98 24.19 -13.29
C LEU A 90 -14.69 24.09 -11.79
N ALA A 91 -15.38 24.89 -10.97
CA ALA A 91 -15.29 24.81 -9.51
C ALA A 91 -15.76 23.45 -8.98
N ALA A 92 -16.89 22.93 -9.48
CA ALA A 92 -17.41 21.62 -9.11
C ALA A 92 -16.44 20.49 -9.48
N MET A 93 -15.78 20.55 -10.65
CA MET A 93 -14.81 19.55 -11.08
C MET A 93 -13.62 19.42 -10.12
N GLN A 94 -13.07 20.55 -9.65
CA GLN A 94 -11.99 20.56 -8.65
C GLN A 94 -12.45 19.90 -7.35
N ARG A 95 -13.63 20.29 -6.86
CA ARG A 95 -14.19 19.74 -5.62
C ARG A 95 -14.45 18.23 -5.71
N ILE A 96 -14.98 17.76 -6.83
CA ILE A 96 -15.23 16.34 -7.08
C ILE A 96 -13.91 15.55 -7.10
N ALA A 97 -12.84 16.11 -7.69
CA ALA A 97 -11.53 15.47 -7.72
C ALA A 97 -10.94 15.28 -6.30
N GLU A 98 -11.06 16.28 -5.43
CA GLU A 98 -10.65 16.19 -4.04
C GLU A 98 -11.43 15.11 -3.26
N VAL A 99 -12.76 15.12 -3.41
CA VAL A 99 -13.63 14.14 -2.74
C VAL A 99 -13.29 12.73 -3.20
N ARG A 100 -13.07 12.53 -4.51
CA ARG A 100 -12.65 11.26 -5.08
C ARG A 100 -11.29 10.82 -4.52
N ALA A 101 -10.29 11.69 -4.50
CA ALA A 101 -8.96 11.36 -3.95
C ALA A 101 -9.03 10.97 -2.47
N ARG A 102 -9.84 11.66 -1.67
CA ARG A 102 -10.09 11.34 -0.26
C ARG A 102 -10.75 9.96 -0.11
N ARG A 103 -11.78 9.67 -0.90
CA ARG A 103 -12.50 8.38 -0.90
C ARG A 103 -11.59 7.22 -1.32
N GLU A 104 -10.82 7.39 -2.40
CA GLU A 104 -9.84 6.39 -2.87
C GLU A 104 -8.78 6.09 -1.80
N ARG A 105 -8.33 7.11 -1.06
CA ARG A 105 -7.39 6.94 0.06
C ARG A 105 -8.00 6.12 1.20
N VAL A 106 -9.25 6.39 1.58
CA VAL A 106 -9.95 5.60 2.62
C VAL A 106 -10.13 4.15 2.16
N PHE A 107 -10.52 3.92 0.91
CA PHE A 107 -10.63 2.57 0.33
C PHE A 107 -9.30 1.82 0.41
N TYR A 108 -8.19 2.48 0.05
CA TYR A 108 -6.86 1.90 0.16
C TYR A 108 -6.50 1.55 1.61
N LYS A 109 -6.75 2.46 2.57
CA LYS A 109 -6.48 2.22 4.00
C LYS A 109 -7.27 1.02 4.52
N ARG A 110 -8.57 0.92 4.21
CA ARG A 110 -9.41 -0.22 4.58
C ARG A 110 -8.89 -1.53 4.01
N ARG A 111 -8.49 -1.54 2.73
CA ARG A 111 -7.93 -2.74 2.08
C ARG A 111 -6.59 -3.17 2.68
N MET A 112 -5.76 -2.23 3.12
CA MET A 112 -4.46 -2.53 3.72
C MET A 112 -4.52 -2.76 5.23
N ALA A 113 -5.69 -2.61 5.85
CA ALA A 113 -5.88 -2.91 7.26
C ALA A 113 -5.54 -4.38 7.56
N GLY A 114 -5.02 -4.65 8.76
CA GLY A 114 -4.62 -5.99 9.19
C GLY A 114 -3.28 -6.51 8.63
N LYS A 115 -2.71 -5.91 7.58
CA LYS A 115 -1.39 -6.31 7.05
C LYS A 115 -0.30 -6.25 8.12
N ARG A 116 -0.27 -5.17 8.91
CA ARG A 116 0.72 -4.96 9.98
C ARG A 116 0.67 -6.06 11.04
N GLN A 117 -0.53 -6.48 11.46
CA GLN A 117 -0.67 -7.56 12.43
C GLN A 117 -0.17 -8.88 11.86
N ARG A 118 -0.51 -9.20 10.60
CA ARG A 118 -0.01 -10.40 9.92
C ARG A 118 1.51 -10.39 9.76
N GLU A 119 2.09 -9.25 9.42
CA GLU A 119 3.54 -9.07 9.33
C GLU A 119 4.22 -9.26 10.69
N LEU A 120 3.63 -8.73 11.77
CA LEU A 120 4.15 -8.95 13.13
C LEU A 120 4.10 -10.42 13.52
N VAL A 121 3.00 -11.11 13.24
CA VAL A 121 2.87 -12.54 13.52
C VAL A 121 3.90 -13.35 12.72
N ALA A 122 4.02 -13.08 11.41
CA ALA A 122 5.00 -13.74 10.56
C ALA A 122 6.44 -13.45 10.99
N ALA A 123 6.73 -12.21 11.42
CA ALA A 123 8.04 -11.84 11.95
C ALA A 123 8.34 -12.57 13.28
N ARG A 124 7.35 -12.69 14.17
CA ARG A 124 7.48 -13.46 15.41
C ARG A 124 7.78 -14.93 15.12
N GLU A 125 7.04 -15.53 14.18
CA GLU A 125 7.25 -16.92 13.74
C GLU A 125 8.63 -17.11 13.11
N LEU A 126 9.08 -16.16 12.28
CA LEU A 126 10.40 -16.21 11.65
C LEU A 126 11.52 -16.15 12.69
N VAL A 127 11.41 -15.28 13.69
CA VAL A 127 12.39 -15.16 14.78
C VAL A 127 12.42 -16.43 15.62
N ALA A 128 11.27 -17.04 15.92
CA ALA A 128 11.22 -18.29 16.67
C ALA A 128 11.88 -19.45 15.92
N LYS A 129 11.67 -19.57 14.59
CA LYS A 129 12.29 -20.61 13.76
C LYS A 129 13.80 -20.40 13.59
N ASN A 130 14.21 -19.14 13.46
CA ASN A 130 15.58 -18.75 13.17
C ASN A 130 16.29 -18.14 14.38
N GLU A 131 15.99 -18.63 15.59
CA GLU A 131 16.57 -18.10 16.83
C GLU A 131 18.10 -18.20 16.84
N HIS A 132 18.64 -19.29 16.28
CA HIS A 132 20.07 -19.57 16.20
C HIS A 132 20.88 -18.55 15.37
N LEU A 133 20.24 -17.80 14.47
CA LEU A 133 20.90 -16.76 13.67
C LEU A 133 21.03 -15.43 14.42
N LEU A 134 20.36 -15.29 15.57
CA LEU A 134 20.34 -14.05 16.33
C LEU A 134 21.47 -14.04 17.38
N PRO A 135 22.20 -12.91 17.51
CA PRO A 135 23.12 -12.73 18.62
C PRO A 135 22.38 -12.85 19.96
N ARG A 136 22.87 -13.74 20.84
CA ARG A 136 22.27 -14.01 22.16
C ARG A 136 22.28 -12.78 23.07
N LEU A 137 23.35 -12.00 23.01
CA LEU A 137 23.45 -10.72 23.71
C LEU A 137 23.12 -9.56 22.77
N ARG A 138 22.37 -8.58 23.28
CA ARG A 138 22.20 -7.29 22.60
C ARG A 138 23.55 -6.57 22.55
N GLY A 139 23.85 -5.89 21.44
CA GLY A 139 25.11 -5.15 21.29
C GLY A 139 25.34 -4.07 22.36
N SER A 140 24.29 -3.51 22.95
CA SER A 140 24.42 -2.58 24.09
C SER A 140 24.86 -3.26 25.38
N VAL A 141 24.52 -4.53 25.57
CA VAL A 141 24.95 -5.35 26.73
C VAL A 141 26.40 -5.76 26.53
N LYS A 142 26.78 -6.19 25.32
CA LYS A 142 28.19 -6.44 24.96
C LYS A 142 29.08 -5.22 25.24
N LYS A 143 28.67 -4.03 24.80
CA LYS A 143 29.40 -2.78 25.09
C LYS A 143 29.53 -2.46 26.58
N LYS A 144 28.55 -2.82 27.42
CA LYS A 144 28.64 -2.62 28.87
C LYS A 144 29.63 -3.59 29.51
N LEU A 145 29.58 -4.86 29.11
CA LEU A 145 30.53 -5.87 29.57
C LEU A 145 31.96 -5.53 29.16
N GLU A 146 32.17 -5.02 27.94
CA GLU A 146 33.47 -4.53 27.49
C GLU A 146 34.01 -3.36 28.34
N LEU A 147 33.13 -2.49 28.85
CA LEU A 147 33.53 -1.41 29.75
C LEU A 147 33.86 -1.94 31.15
N GLN A 148 33.05 -2.86 31.66
CA GLN A 148 33.28 -3.52 32.95
C GLN A 148 34.57 -4.35 32.95
N ALA A 149 34.87 -5.03 31.85
CA ALA A 149 36.12 -5.77 31.64
C ALA A 149 37.35 -4.84 31.74
N LYS A 150 37.27 -3.64 31.15
CA LYS A 150 38.32 -2.62 31.22
C LYS A 150 38.50 -2.06 32.63
N GLU A 151 37.42 -1.88 33.38
CA GLU A 151 37.47 -1.40 34.77
C GLU A 151 38.02 -2.45 35.74
N GLN A 152 37.73 -3.74 35.50
CA GLN A 152 38.14 -4.85 36.35
C GLN A 152 39.50 -5.46 35.93
N GLY A 153 40.05 -5.06 34.77
CA GLY A 153 41.32 -5.57 34.26
C GLY A 153 41.27 -7.03 33.80
N VAL A 154 40.08 -7.53 33.46
CA VAL A 154 39.82 -8.91 33.02
C VAL A 154 39.57 -8.93 31.52
N ASP A 155 39.88 -10.06 30.85
CA ASP A 155 39.64 -10.20 29.41
C ASP A 155 38.15 -10.09 29.06
N ALA A 156 37.84 -9.16 28.14
CA ALA A 156 36.47 -8.85 27.75
C ALA A 156 35.74 -10.03 27.09
N GLU A 157 36.48 -10.96 26.48
CA GLU A 157 35.92 -12.15 25.83
C GLU A 157 35.42 -13.17 26.85
N GLU A 158 36.10 -13.30 28.00
CA GLU A 158 35.72 -14.24 29.06
C GLU A 158 34.42 -13.80 29.75
N LEU A 159 34.32 -12.52 30.13
CA LEU A 159 33.10 -11.96 30.73
C LEU A 159 31.89 -12.02 29.79
N VAL A 160 32.11 -11.84 28.47
CA VAL A 160 31.06 -11.97 27.47
C VAL A 160 30.66 -13.45 27.29
N ALA A 161 31.59 -14.39 27.34
CA ALA A 161 31.31 -15.82 27.23
C ALA A 161 30.56 -16.37 28.46
N GLU A 162 30.91 -15.92 29.67
CA GLU A 162 30.22 -16.25 30.91
C GLU A 162 28.77 -15.74 30.93
N GLU A 163 28.55 -14.48 30.54
CA GLU A 163 27.19 -13.93 30.38
C GLU A 163 26.41 -14.66 29.28
N GLU A 164 27.03 -14.97 28.14
CA GLU A 164 26.38 -15.76 27.09
C GLU A 164 26.00 -17.17 27.58
N ALA A 165 26.81 -17.79 28.45
CA ALA A 165 26.52 -19.08 29.06
C ALA A 165 25.40 -18.98 30.13
N ALA A 166 25.40 -17.94 30.95
CA ALA A 166 24.34 -17.67 31.92
C ALA A 166 22.98 -17.41 31.24
N VAL A 167 22.98 -16.71 30.10
CA VAL A 167 21.77 -16.48 29.29
C VAL A 167 21.27 -17.80 28.65
N ARG A 168 22.16 -18.72 28.25
CA ARG A 168 21.76 -20.06 27.76
C ARG A 168 21.04 -20.87 28.83
N LEU A 169 21.54 -20.85 30.06
CA LEU A 169 20.97 -21.59 31.19
C LEU A 169 19.62 -21.03 31.65
N SER A 170 19.38 -19.72 31.44
CA SER A 170 18.12 -19.05 31.80
C SER A 170 17.06 -19.04 30.69
N ALA A 171 17.37 -19.54 29.48
CA ALA A 171 16.52 -19.51 28.28
C ALA A 171 15.26 -20.43 28.31
N GLY A 172 14.76 -20.81 29.49
CA GLY A 172 13.54 -21.59 29.67
C GLY A 172 12.23 -20.80 29.57
N LYS A 173 12.26 -19.51 29.20
CA LYS A 173 11.06 -18.66 29.09
C LYS A 173 11.11 -17.87 27.78
N SER A 174 10.25 -18.28 26.84
CA SER A 174 9.90 -17.65 25.56
C SER A 174 10.78 -16.47 25.08
N VAL A 175 11.39 -16.63 23.90
CA VAL A 175 12.14 -15.61 23.13
C VAL A 175 11.45 -14.23 23.07
N PHE A 176 10.12 -14.20 23.15
CA PHE A 176 9.37 -12.96 23.27
C PHE A 176 9.22 -12.56 24.73
N GLY A 177 10.03 -11.59 25.17
CA GLY A 177 9.75 -10.85 26.40
C GLY A 177 8.34 -10.25 26.34
N GLY A 178 7.63 -10.26 27.48
CA GLY A 178 6.26 -9.75 27.59
C GLY A 178 6.12 -8.37 26.95
N GLU A 179 5.11 -8.22 26.10
CA GLU A 179 4.87 -6.98 25.36
C GLU A 179 4.50 -5.88 26.37
N LYS A 180 5.48 -5.03 26.76
CA LYS A 180 5.20 -3.83 27.54
C LYS A 180 4.31 -2.93 26.69
N ARG A 181 2.99 -3.01 26.91
CA ARG A 181 2.02 -2.04 26.38
C ARG A 181 2.46 -0.67 26.90
N LYS A 182 3.13 0.12 26.06
CA LYS A 182 3.27 1.55 26.31
C LYS A 182 1.86 2.12 26.27
N LEU A 183 1.30 2.39 27.44
CA LEU A 183 0.17 3.30 27.58
C LEU A 183 0.57 4.57 26.83
N ARG A 184 -0.12 4.86 25.72
CA ARG A 184 -0.01 6.19 25.13
C ARG A 184 -0.63 7.12 26.16
N VAL A 185 0.19 7.95 26.79
CA VAL A 185 -0.32 9.14 27.48
C VAL A 185 -1.08 9.91 26.42
N ARG A 186 -2.42 9.89 26.51
CA ARG A 186 -3.28 10.71 25.68
C ARG A 186 -3.13 12.13 26.20
N VAL A 187 -2.55 12.99 25.38
CA VAL A 187 -2.96 14.40 25.39
C VAL A 187 -4.35 14.37 24.75
N ASP A 188 -5.32 14.86 25.50
CA ASP A 188 -6.75 14.98 25.18
C ASP A 188 -7.59 13.73 25.46
N GLY A 189 -8.37 13.82 26.54
CA GLY A 189 -9.32 12.81 26.99
C GLY A 189 -10.57 12.76 26.12
N GLU A 190 -10.98 11.53 25.78
CA GLU A 190 -12.36 11.11 25.55
C GLU A 190 -12.33 9.58 25.33
N ASP A 191 -13.07 8.85 26.16
CA ASP A 191 -13.19 7.41 26.11
C ASP A 191 -14.28 7.00 25.12
N GLY A 192 -13.90 6.16 24.17
CA GLY A 192 -14.82 5.44 23.29
C GLY A 192 -14.68 3.96 23.54
N GLN A 193 -15.25 3.49 24.64
CA GLN A 193 -15.53 2.08 24.86
C GLN A 193 -16.70 1.70 23.95
N MET A 194 -16.41 0.92 22.91
CA MET A 194 -17.42 0.12 22.22
C MET A 194 -17.02 -1.33 22.42
N ASP A 195 -17.57 -1.91 23.49
CA ASP A 195 -17.68 -3.35 23.65
C ASP A 195 -18.58 -3.87 22.52
N VAL A 196 -18.13 -4.95 21.87
CA VAL A 196 -18.92 -5.72 20.92
C VAL A 196 -18.86 -7.16 21.42
N ASP A 197 -20.02 -7.66 21.82
CA ASP A 197 -20.30 -9.07 22.11
C ASP A 197 -19.96 -10.00 20.94
#